data_AF-A0A142X7H9-F1
#
_entry.id   AF-A0A142X7H9-F1
#
_cell.length_a   1.000
_cell.length_b   1.000
_cell.length_c   1.000
_cell.angle_alpha   90.00
_cell.angle_beta   90.00
_cell.angle_gamma   90.00
#
_symmetry.space_group_name_H-M   'P 1'
#
loop_
_entity.id
_entity.type
_entity.pdbx_description
1 polymer ?
#
loop_
_entity_poly.entity_id
_entity_poly.type
_entity_poly.pdbx_seq_one_letter_code
_entity_poly.pdbx_strand_id
1 'polypeptide(L)'
;MMDEGLEYFRAQVRAAGSNADRLSAALALGQLLLLADRKAEFAECAATHLMPLAGNVAQWPVAEQGAVNATVAWTLLPLAVDEFVTALPEATVRRVSEKAIESSDAADINFVCLLVQRACGRRLKDEKLVERAGERLARHPALSRWNLPTGEVGIDALSRVRAAFLSQELFRERPSRKRSREPFGVVVTIRV
;
A
#
# COMPACT_ATOMS: atom_id res chain seq x y z
N MET A 1 -0.66 24.13 -4.09
CA MET A 1 -0.86 23.21 -2.94
C MET A 1 -0.74 21.74 -3.32
N MET A 2 -1.65 21.13 -4.10
CA MET A 2 -1.52 19.70 -4.44
C MET A 2 -0.25 19.39 -5.26
N ASP A 3 0.03 20.17 -6.30
CA ASP A 3 1.22 19.96 -7.15
C ASP A 3 2.54 20.19 -6.41
N GLU A 4 2.59 21.16 -5.49
CA GLU A 4 3.76 21.38 -4.62
C GLU A 4 4.01 20.18 -3.71
N GLY A 5 2.94 19.58 -3.17
CA GLY A 5 3.04 18.34 -2.39
C GLY A 5 3.56 17.16 -3.23
N LEU A 6 3.06 17.02 -4.46
CA LEU A 6 3.54 15.99 -5.40
C LEU A 6 5.03 16.17 -5.73
N GLU A 7 5.47 17.38 -6.05
CA GLU A 7 6.88 17.68 -6.32
C GLU A 7 7.77 17.44 -5.09
N TYR A 8 7.30 17.84 -3.90
CA TYR A 8 8.00 17.59 -2.65
C TYR A 8 8.25 16.08 -2.45
N PHE A 9 7.22 15.24 -2.52
CA PHE A 9 7.41 13.80 -2.30
C PHE A 9 8.19 13.11 -3.42
N ARG A 10 8.10 13.58 -4.66
CA ARG A 10 9.00 13.13 -5.75
C ARG A 10 10.47 13.41 -5.41
N ALA A 11 10.77 14.59 -4.88
CA ALA A 11 12.12 14.93 -4.44
C ALA A 11 12.55 14.05 -3.26
N GLN A 12 11.67 13.78 -2.30
CA GLN A 12 11.96 12.92 -1.16
C GLN A 12 12.25 11.46 -1.57
N VAL A 13 11.47 10.88 -2.49
CA VAL A 13 11.74 9.53 -3.02
C VAL A 13 13.14 9.43 -3.63
N ARG A 14 13.58 10.47 -4.35
CA ARG A 14 14.91 10.53 -4.97
C ARG A 14 16.03 10.75 -3.95
N ALA A 15 15.79 11.62 -2.97
CA ALA A 15 16.78 12.00 -1.95
C ALA A 15 16.89 10.99 -0.79
N ALA A 16 15.97 10.02 -0.70
CA ALA A 16 15.92 9.05 0.38
C ALA A 16 17.24 8.27 0.53
N GLY A 17 17.86 8.38 1.71
CA GLY A 17 19.09 7.69 2.08
C GLY A 17 18.89 6.25 2.54
N SER A 18 17.65 5.83 2.78
CA SER A 18 17.29 4.47 3.19
C SER A 18 16.06 3.94 2.44
N ASN A 19 15.88 2.62 2.43
CA ASN A 19 14.66 1.99 1.88
C ASN A 19 13.41 2.37 2.69
N ALA A 20 13.57 2.61 3.99
CA ALA A 20 12.50 3.06 4.88
C ALA A 20 11.96 4.43 4.47
N ASP A 21 12.86 5.39 4.33
CA ASP A 21 12.51 6.75 3.91
C ASP A 21 11.93 6.75 2.50
N ARG A 22 12.50 5.94 1.59
CA ARG A 22 12.02 5.83 0.22
C ARG A 22 10.60 5.26 0.17
N LEU A 23 10.31 4.23 0.96
CA LEU A 23 8.97 3.65 1.01
C LEU A 23 7.97 4.65 1.59
N SER A 24 8.31 5.29 2.71
CA SER A 24 7.44 6.30 3.33
C SER A 24 7.07 7.42 2.34
N ALA A 25 8.08 7.97 1.64
CA ALA A 25 7.86 8.99 0.63
C ALA A 25 7.04 8.49 -0.57
N ALA A 26 7.28 7.25 -1.03
CA ALA A 26 6.54 6.65 -2.14
C ALA A 26 5.07 6.35 -1.78
N LEU A 27 4.80 5.94 -0.55
CA LEU A 27 3.44 5.73 -0.03
C LEU A 27 2.67 7.05 0.00
N ALA A 28 3.26 8.10 0.57
CA ALA A 28 2.66 9.43 0.60
C ALA A 28 2.43 10.00 -0.81
N LEU A 29 3.41 9.86 -1.71
CA LEU A 29 3.27 10.23 -3.11
C LEU A 29 2.11 9.49 -3.78
N GLY A 30 2.04 8.17 -3.61
CA GLY A 30 0.97 7.35 -4.18
C GLY A 30 -0.41 7.78 -3.73
N GLN A 31 -0.59 8.07 -2.44
CA GLN A 31 -1.85 8.57 -1.89
C GLN A 31 -2.24 9.93 -2.48
N LEU A 32 -1.30 10.88 -2.57
CA LEU A 32 -1.57 12.18 -3.19
C LEU A 32 -1.93 12.06 -4.68
N LEU A 33 -1.25 11.17 -5.42
CA LEU A 33 -1.56 10.91 -6.82
C LEU A 33 -2.98 10.36 -6.99
N LEU A 34 -3.42 9.46 -6.11
CA LEU A 34 -4.80 8.97 -6.10
C LEU A 34 -5.81 10.07 -5.77
N LEU A 35 -5.51 10.93 -4.78
CA LEU A 35 -6.38 12.06 -4.40
C LEU A 35 -6.49 13.12 -5.52
N ALA A 36 -5.43 13.28 -6.31
CA ALA A 36 -5.39 14.18 -7.46
C ALA A 36 -5.92 13.55 -8.76
N ASP A 37 -6.47 12.33 -8.70
CA ASP A 37 -6.95 11.53 -9.85
C ASP A 37 -5.87 11.26 -10.93
N ARG A 38 -4.58 11.29 -10.55
CA ARG A 38 -3.42 11.05 -11.43
C ARG A 38 -3.09 9.55 -11.51
N LYS A 39 -4.04 8.76 -12.02
CA LYS A 39 -3.98 7.28 -12.03
C LYS A 39 -2.76 6.69 -12.71
N ALA A 40 -2.38 7.22 -13.88
CA ALA A 40 -1.21 6.74 -14.63
C ALA A 40 0.09 6.93 -13.83
N GLU A 41 0.24 8.09 -13.20
CA GLU A 41 1.43 8.39 -12.40
C GLU A 41 1.46 7.60 -11.11
N PHE A 42 0.31 7.33 -10.50
CA PHE A 42 0.22 6.39 -9.38
C PHE A 42 0.69 5.00 -9.81
N ALA A 43 0.25 4.49 -10.95
CA ALA A 43 0.66 3.18 -11.47
C ALA A 43 2.17 3.13 -11.76
N GLU A 44 2.74 4.19 -12.32
CA GLU A 44 4.20 4.31 -12.51
C GLU A 44 4.96 4.37 -11.18
N CYS A 45 4.45 5.10 -10.19
CA CYS A 45 5.01 5.13 -8.83
C CYS A 45 4.98 3.74 -8.19
N ALA A 46 3.88 3.01 -8.34
CA ALA A 46 3.72 1.67 -7.81
C ALA A 46 4.72 0.68 -8.44
N ALA A 47 4.83 0.67 -9.76
CA ALA A 47 5.75 -0.21 -10.49
C ALA A 47 7.23 0.15 -10.26
N THR A 48 7.55 1.44 -10.08
CA THR A 48 8.94 1.91 -9.95
C THR A 48 9.44 1.85 -8.50
N HIS A 49 8.57 2.09 -7.52
CA HIS A 49 8.98 2.25 -6.13
C HIS A 49 8.31 1.25 -5.20
N LEU A 50 6.97 1.18 -5.19
CA LEU A 50 6.26 0.39 -4.18
C LEU A 50 6.50 -1.10 -4.33
N MET A 51 6.28 -1.69 -5.51
CA MET A 51 6.44 -3.13 -5.75
C MET A 51 7.90 -3.61 -5.53
N PRO A 52 8.94 -2.93 -6.05
CA PRO A 52 10.32 -3.32 -5.76
C PRO A 52 10.69 -3.23 -4.28
N LEU A 53 10.20 -2.23 -3.55
CA LEU A 53 10.44 -2.12 -2.11
C LEU A 53 9.65 -3.19 -1.33
N ALA A 54 8.46 -3.58 -1.82
CA ALA A 54 7.64 -4.67 -1.30
C ALA A 54 8.33 -6.04 -1.43
N GLY A 55 9.07 -6.26 -2.54
CA GLY A 55 9.87 -7.46 -2.76
C GLY A 55 10.95 -7.69 -1.71
N ASN A 56 11.38 -6.63 -1.01
CA ASN A 56 12.45 -6.68 -0.02
C ASN A 56 11.95 -6.67 1.43
N VAL A 57 10.65 -6.94 1.70
CA VAL A 57 10.08 -6.89 3.06
C VAL A 57 10.85 -7.74 4.07
N ALA A 58 11.39 -8.89 3.67
CA ALA A 58 12.21 -9.74 4.55
C ALA A 58 13.48 -9.05 5.10
N GLN A 59 13.96 -7.99 4.45
CA GLN A 59 15.14 -7.22 4.85
C GLN A 59 14.83 -6.14 5.91
N TRP A 60 13.55 -5.93 6.24
CA TRP A 60 13.14 -4.94 7.23
C TRP A 60 13.26 -5.51 8.65
N PRO A 61 13.38 -4.64 9.68
CA PRO A 61 13.29 -5.08 11.06
C PRO A 61 12.03 -5.91 11.30
N VAL A 62 12.16 -7.08 11.94
CA VAL A 62 11.06 -8.05 12.15
C VAL A 62 9.81 -7.39 12.75
N ALA A 63 10.00 -6.45 13.69
CA ALA A 63 8.92 -5.71 14.34
C ALA A 63 8.10 -4.84 13.36
N GLU A 64 8.67 -4.46 12.21
CA GLU A 64 8.05 -3.56 11.23
C GLU A 64 7.51 -4.32 10.01
N GLN A 65 8.00 -5.53 9.73
CA GLN A 65 7.65 -6.31 8.54
C GLN A 65 6.14 -6.46 8.34
N GLY A 66 5.39 -6.75 9.41
CA GLY A 66 3.93 -6.89 9.35
C GLY A 66 3.22 -5.61 8.94
N ALA A 67 3.61 -4.47 9.52
CA ALA A 67 3.04 -3.17 9.21
C ALA A 67 3.38 -2.71 7.79
N VAL A 68 4.63 -2.93 7.36
CA VAL A 68 5.08 -2.63 6.00
C VAL A 68 4.32 -3.48 4.99
N ASN A 69 4.25 -4.80 5.21
CA ASN A 69 3.54 -5.74 4.34
C ASN A 69 2.07 -5.32 4.15
N ALA A 70 1.35 -5.06 5.25
CA ALA A 70 -0.04 -4.61 5.17
C ALA A 70 -0.18 -3.27 4.45
N THR A 71 0.62 -2.27 4.81
CA THR A 71 0.51 -0.90 4.25
C THR A 71 0.76 -0.87 2.74
N VAL A 72 1.77 -1.61 2.28
CA VAL A 72 2.07 -1.69 0.85
C VAL A 72 0.98 -2.45 0.10
N ALA A 73 0.53 -3.59 0.63
CA ALA A 73 -0.58 -4.35 0.04
C ALA A 73 -1.84 -3.47 -0.12
N TRP A 74 -2.20 -2.71 0.91
CA TRP A 74 -3.33 -1.78 0.84
C TRP A 74 -3.15 -0.69 -0.21
N THR A 75 -1.94 -0.13 -0.30
CA THR A 75 -1.65 0.95 -1.25
C THR A 75 -1.70 0.45 -2.70
N LEU A 76 -1.35 -0.80 -2.98
CA LEU A 76 -1.37 -1.38 -4.33
C LEU A 76 -2.76 -1.81 -4.80
N LEU A 77 -3.72 -1.96 -3.88
CA LEU A 77 -5.05 -2.51 -4.17
C LEU A 77 -5.83 -1.80 -5.30
N PRO A 78 -5.72 -0.47 -5.52
CA PRO A 78 -6.37 0.17 -6.66
C PRO A 78 -5.98 -0.41 -8.02
N LEU A 79 -4.76 -0.96 -8.16
CA LEU A 79 -4.30 -1.62 -9.40
C LEU A 79 -4.93 -2.99 -9.64
N ALA A 80 -5.70 -3.52 -8.68
CA ALA A 80 -6.45 -4.75 -8.83
C ALA A 80 -7.89 -4.53 -9.31
N VAL A 81 -8.29 -3.27 -9.53
CA VAL A 81 -9.64 -2.90 -9.97
C VAL A 81 -9.67 -2.72 -11.48
N ASP A 82 -10.54 -3.47 -12.15
CA ASP A 82 -10.61 -3.52 -13.61
C ASP A 82 -10.89 -2.13 -14.21
N GLU A 83 -11.76 -1.32 -13.60
CA GLU A 83 -12.05 0.06 -14.04
C GLU A 83 -10.83 0.98 -13.91
N PHE A 84 -10.01 0.78 -12.88
CA PHE A 84 -8.80 1.56 -12.69
C PHE A 84 -7.78 1.23 -13.78
N VAL A 85 -7.52 -0.05 -13.98
CA VAL A 85 -6.52 -0.54 -14.95
C VAL A 85 -6.94 -0.28 -16.39
N THR A 86 -8.25 -0.28 -16.68
CA THR A 86 -8.79 0.04 -18.01
C THR A 86 -8.46 1.47 -18.45
N ALA A 87 -8.41 2.41 -17.50
CA ALA A 87 -8.08 3.81 -17.77
C ALA A 87 -6.58 4.08 -17.99
N LEU A 88 -5.71 3.07 -17.81
CA LEU A 88 -4.27 3.24 -17.93
C LEU A 88 -3.76 3.04 -19.37
N PRO A 89 -2.67 3.73 -19.75
CA PRO A 89 -1.94 3.42 -20.98
C PRO A 89 -1.45 1.97 -20.99
N GLU A 90 -1.51 1.30 -22.13
CA GLU A 90 -1.14 -0.12 -22.23
C GLU A 90 0.30 -0.39 -21.78
N ALA A 91 1.24 0.49 -22.13
CA ALA A 91 2.64 0.37 -21.70
C ALA A 91 2.78 0.36 -20.17
N THR A 92 2.01 1.20 -19.46
CA THR A 92 1.97 1.24 -18.00
C THR A 92 1.38 -0.05 -17.44
N VAL A 93 0.30 -0.58 -18.04
CA VAL A 93 -0.30 -1.86 -17.61
C VAL A 93 0.69 -3.02 -17.75
N ARG A 94 1.42 -3.10 -18.87
CA ARG A 94 2.47 -4.12 -19.08
C ARG A 94 3.54 -4.04 -17.99
N ARG A 95 4.05 -2.85 -17.72
CA ARG A 95 5.09 -2.62 -16.70
C ARG A 95 4.62 -2.97 -15.28
N VAL A 96 3.39 -2.59 -14.93
CA VAL A 96 2.78 -2.97 -13.64
C VAL A 96 2.66 -4.48 -13.53
N SER A 97 2.18 -5.15 -14.59
CA SER A 97 2.05 -6.61 -14.65
C SER A 97 3.39 -7.32 -14.44
N GLU A 98 4.44 -6.86 -15.15
CA GLU A 98 5.81 -7.41 -15.02
C GLU A 98 6.31 -7.29 -13.58
N LYS A 99 6.16 -6.11 -12.97
CA LYS A 99 6.64 -5.87 -11.59
C LYS A 99 5.84 -6.64 -10.55
N ALA A 100 4.55 -6.85 -10.78
CA ALA A 100 3.74 -7.69 -9.91
C ALA A 100 4.17 -9.16 -9.95
N ILE A 101 4.74 -9.66 -11.06
CA ILE A 101 5.27 -11.04 -11.18
C ILE A 101 6.53 -11.24 -10.33
N GLU A 102 7.37 -10.21 -10.26
CA GLU A 102 8.62 -10.23 -9.49
C GLU A 102 8.42 -10.11 -7.97
N SER A 103 7.18 -9.98 -7.49
CA SER A 103 6.91 -9.48 -6.13
C SER A 103 6.86 -10.57 -5.04
N SER A 104 7.65 -10.33 -3.99
CA SER A 104 7.64 -10.76 -2.57
C SER A 104 6.99 -12.10 -2.17
N ASP A 105 7.69 -12.84 -1.29
CA ASP A 105 7.11 -13.97 -0.53
C ASP A 105 6.24 -13.51 0.65
N ALA A 106 6.18 -12.21 0.94
CA ALA A 106 5.32 -11.68 1.99
C ALA A 106 3.84 -11.88 1.62
N ALA A 107 3.08 -12.57 2.48
CA ALA A 107 1.77 -13.09 2.14
C ALA A 107 0.76 -12.04 1.63
N ASP A 108 0.68 -10.84 2.25
CA ASP A 108 -0.33 -9.86 1.83
C ASP A 108 0.07 -9.13 0.54
N ILE A 109 1.34 -8.76 0.40
CA ILE A 109 1.88 -8.22 -0.84
C ILE A 109 1.71 -9.22 -1.98
N ASN A 110 2.08 -10.49 -1.77
CA ASN A 110 1.95 -11.53 -2.79
C ASN A 110 0.49 -11.67 -3.25
N PHE A 111 -0.43 -11.70 -2.28
CA PHE A 111 -1.86 -11.78 -2.56
C PHE A 111 -2.34 -10.61 -3.41
N VAL A 112 -2.01 -9.37 -3.04
CA VAL A 112 -2.42 -8.19 -3.81
C VAL A 112 -1.76 -8.16 -5.19
N CYS A 113 -0.48 -8.53 -5.31
CA CYS A 113 0.19 -8.64 -6.60
C CYS A 113 -0.48 -9.66 -7.53
N LEU A 114 -1.01 -10.77 -7.01
CA LEU A 114 -1.81 -11.71 -7.81
C LEU A 114 -3.14 -11.11 -8.27
N LEU A 115 -3.81 -10.32 -7.42
CA LEU A 115 -5.02 -9.58 -7.82
C LEU A 115 -4.69 -8.59 -8.96
N VAL A 116 -3.59 -7.85 -8.82
CA VAL A 116 -3.10 -6.91 -9.84
C VAL A 116 -2.74 -7.63 -11.14
N GLN A 117 -2.04 -8.76 -11.08
CA GLN A 117 -1.72 -9.57 -12.26
C GLN A 117 -2.98 -10.01 -13.00
N ARG A 118 -4.00 -10.45 -12.27
CA ARG A 118 -5.26 -10.89 -12.88
C ARG A 118 -5.97 -9.73 -13.59
N ALA A 119 -6.05 -8.55 -12.96
CA ALA A 119 -6.64 -7.35 -13.56
C ALA A 119 -5.85 -6.89 -14.81
N CYS A 120 -4.51 -6.86 -14.72
CA CYS A 120 -3.64 -6.53 -15.86
C CYS A 120 -3.78 -7.56 -16.99
N GLY A 121 -3.83 -8.86 -16.67
CA GLY A 121 -4.04 -9.93 -17.64
C GLY A 121 -5.35 -9.79 -18.39
N ARG A 122 -6.45 -9.47 -17.68
CA ARG A 122 -7.74 -9.16 -18.32
C ARG A 122 -7.61 -7.97 -19.28
N ARG A 123 -6.97 -6.89 -18.85
CA ARG A 123 -6.75 -5.68 -19.66
C ARG A 123 -5.86 -5.91 -20.89
N LEU A 124 -4.88 -6.81 -20.78
CA LEU A 124 -3.94 -7.16 -21.84
C LEU A 124 -4.42 -8.34 -22.70
N LYS A 125 -5.58 -8.93 -22.37
CA LYS A 125 -6.11 -10.15 -23.00
C LYS A 125 -5.14 -11.34 -22.94
N ASP A 126 -4.41 -11.46 -21.83
CA ASP A 126 -3.52 -12.59 -21.54
C ASP A 126 -4.26 -13.61 -20.65
N GLU A 127 -4.99 -14.52 -21.28
CA GLU A 127 -5.79 -15.54 -20.60
C GLU A 127 -4.95 -16.44 -19.69
N LYS A 128 -3.71 -16.76 -20.10
CA LYS A 128 -2.81 -17.62 -19.32
C LYS A 128 -2.38 -16.94 -18.02
N LEU A 129 -2.13 -15.63 -18.06
CA LEU A 129 -1.82 -14.86 -16.86
C LEU A 129 -3.04 -14.80 -15.92
N VAL A 130 -4.23 -14.58 -16.48
CA VAL A 130 -5.50 -14.54 -15.71
C VAL A 130 -5.75 -15.86 -15.00
N GLU A 131 -5.65 -16.98 -15.72
CA GLU A 131 -5.87 -18.33 -15.18
C GLU A 131 -4.85 -18.64 -14.07
N ARG A 132 -3.55 -18.46 -14.34
CA ARG A 132 -2.48 -18.72 -13.37
C ARG A 132 -2.64 -17.88 -12.10
N ALA A 133 -2.96 -16.59 -12.24
CA ALA A 133 -3.20 -15.73 -11.08
C ALA A 133 -4.44 -16.19 -10.29
N GLY A 134 -5.52 -16.58 -10.98
CA GLY A 134 -6.73 -17.12 -10.37
C GLY A 134 -6.51 -18.40 -9.56
N GLU A 135 -5.79 -19.37 -10.12
CA GLU A 135 -5.45 -20.62 -9.43
C GLU A 135 -4.63 -20.38 -8.16
N ARG A 136 -3.65 -19.46 -8.23
CA ARG A 136 -2.83 -19.08 -7.09
C ARG A 136 -3.64 -18.38 -6.02
N LEU A 137 -4.53 -17.46 -6.39
CA LEU A 137 -5.43 -16.76 -5.48
C LEU A 137 -6.36 -17.73 -4.73
N ALA A 138 -6.92 -18.71 -5.42
CA ALA A 138 -7.85 -19.69 -4.83
C ALA A 138 -7.20 -20.54 -3.71
N ARG A 139 -5.88 -20.72 -3.76
CA ARG A 139 -5.11 -21.47 -2.75
C ARG A 139 -4.34 -20.56 -1.79
N HIS A 140 -4.49 -19.24 -1.92
CA HIS A 140 -3.66 -18.29 -1.20
C HIS A 140 -4.10 -18.15 0.27
N PRO A 141 -3.20 -18.26 1.26
CA PRO A 141 -3.56 -18.25 2.68
C PRO A 141 -4.18 -16.92 3.16
N ALA A 142 -3.90 -15.82 2.46
CA ALA A 142 -4.46 -14.50 2.78
C ALA A 142 -5.93 -14.33 2.33
N LEU A 143 -6.50 -15.23 1.53
CA LEU A 143 -7.84 -15.09 0.95
C LEU A 143 -8.93 -14.84 2.01
N SER A 144 -8.88 -15.58 3.13
CA SER A 144 -9.83 -15.43 4.25
C SER A 144 -9.65 -14.12 5.02
N ARG A 145 -8.42 -13.63 5.14
CA ARG A 145 -8.10 -12.38 5.88
C ARG A 145 -8.60 -11.15 5.15
N TRP A 146 -8.50 -11.15 3.82
CA TRP A 146 -8.92 -10.03 2.98
C TRP A 146 -10.42 -10.02 2.71
N ASN A 147 -11.14 -11.09 3.06
CA ASN A 147 -12.58 -11.23 2.90
C ASN A 147 -13.07 -10.90 1.47
N LEU A 148 -12.34 -11.39 0.47
CA LEU A 148 -12.66 -11.24 -0.96
C LEU A 148 -13.16 -12.59 -1.51
N PRO A 149 -14.48 -12.88 -1.46
CA PRO A 149 -15.01 -14.23 -1.69
C PRO A 149 -14.79 -14.79 -3.10
N THR A 150 -14.66 -13.92 -4.12
CA THR A 150 -14.35 -14.30 -5.52
C THR A 150 -12.91 -13.93 -5.92
N GLY A 151 -12.13 -13.40 -4.98
CA GLY A 151 -10.87 -12.73 -5.27
C GLY A 151 -11.02 -11.54 -6.22
N GLU A 152 -12.23 -11.01 -6.44
CA GLU A 152 -12.45 -9.79 -7.21
C GLU A 152 -12.42 -8.56 -6.32
N VAL A 153 -11.81 -7.49 -6.83
CA VAL A 153 -11.80 -6.18 -6.19
C VAL A 153 -12.68 -5.26 -7.02
N GLY A 154 -13.91 -5.03 -6.57
CA GLY A 154 -14.77 -4.00 -7.12
C GLY A 154 -14.58 -2.65 -6.40
N ILE A 155 -15.10 -1.58 -6.98
CA ILE A 155 -15.10 -0.23 -6.35
C ILE A 155 -15.80 -0.25 -4.98
N ASP A 156 -16.83 -1.07 -4.79
CA ASP A 156 -17.51 -1.24 -3.51
C ASP A 156 -16.65 -1.95 -2.45
N ALA A 157 -15.74 -2.84 -2.89
CA ALA A 157 -14.75 -3.44 -2.02
C ALA A 157 -13.68 -2.40 -1.64
N LEU A 158 -13.18 -1.63 -2.60
CA LEU A 158 -12.27 -0.51 -2.33
C LEU A 158 -12.86 0.56 -1.40
N SER A 159 -14.16 0.84 -1.51
CA SER A 159 -14.82 1.85 -0.66
C SER A 159 -14.89 1.41 0.81
N ARG A 160 -15.14 0.12 1.05
CA ARG A 160 -15.05 -0.48 2.40
C ARG A 160 -13.62 -0.49 2.93
N VAL A 161 -12.65 -0.72 2.04
CA VAL A 161 -11.22 -0.69 2.34
C VAL A 161 -10.74 0.73 2.69
N ARG A 162 -11.20 1.76 1.96
CA ARG A 162 -10.92 3.17 2.25
C ARG A 162 -11.43 3.57 3.64
N ALA A 163 -12.61 3.10 4.02
CA ALA A 163 -13.15 3.32 5.36
C ALA A 163 -12.32 2.62 6.47
N ALA A 164 -11.78 1.42 6.21
CA ALA A 164 -10.91 0.70 7.13
C ALA A 164 -9.51 1.33 7.26
N PHE A 165 -8.93 1.84 6.18
CA PHE A 165 -7.64 2.52 6.19
C PHE A 165 -7.70 3.85 6.96
N LEU A 166 -8.75 4.65 6.72
CA LEU A 166 -8.98 5.90 7.44
C LEU A 166 -9.28 5.66 8.92
N SER A 167 -9.96 4.57 9.28
CA SER A 167 -10.24 4.24 10.68
C SER A 167 -9.02 3.68 11.42
N GLN A 168 -8.17 2.86 10.78
CA GLN A 168 -6.95 2.35 11.42
C GLN A 168 -5.93 3.45 11.76
N GLU A 169 -5.85 4.53 10.98
CA GLU A 169 -5.03 5.71 11.31
C GLU A 169 -5.68 6.58 12.39
N LEU A 170 -7.02 6.68 12.44
CA LEU A 170 -7.74 7.39 13.50
C LEU A 170 -7.69 6.66 14.86
N PHE A 171 -7.61 5.32 14.85
CA PHE A 171 -7.63 4.47 16.04
C PHE A 171 -6.30 3.78 16.36
N ARG A 172 -5.21 4.15 15.69
CA ARG A 172 -3.86 3.87 16.21
C ARG A 172 -3.72 4.64 17.52
N GLU A 173 -4.07 3.98 18.63
CA GLU A 173 -3.74 4.47 19.96
C GLU A 173 -2.25 4.80 19.95
N ARG A 174 -1.94 6.10 20.11
CA ARG A 174 -0.58 6.53 20.42
C ARG A 174 -0.15 5.68 21.61
N PRO A 175 0.98 4.95 21.56
CA PRO A 175 1.44 4.22 22.73
C PRO A 175 1.49 5.21 23.87
N SER A 176 0.70 4.93 24.91
CA SER A 176 0.58 5.81 26.06
C SER A 176 1.99 6.21 26.48
N ARG A 177 2.30 7.52 26.44
CA ARG A 177 3.51 8.02 27.08
C ARG A 177 3.44 7.47 28.49
N LYS A 178 4.35 6.56 28.83
CA LYS A 178 4.57 6.08 30.20
C LYS A 178 4.48 7.31 31.09
N ARG A 179 3.46 7.38 31.95
CA ARG A 179 3.44 8.33 33.05
C ARG A 179 4.68 8.00 33.88
N SER A 180 5.75 8.76 33.67
CA SER A 180 6.78 8.91 34.68
C SER A 180 6.06 9.36 35.94
N ARG A 181 5.95 8.45 36.92
CA ARG A 181 5.62 8.81 38.29
C ARG A 181 6.82 9.57 38.82
N GLU A 182 6.82 10.89 38.63
CA GLU A 182 7.54 11.80 39.51
C GLU A 182 6.50 12.55 40.34
N PRO A 183 6.60 12.55 41.68
CA PRO A 183 5.67 13.26 42.53
C PRO A 183 6.05 14.75 42.56
N PHE A 184 5.34 15.57 41.80
CA PHE A 184 5.34 17.01 42.06
C PHE A 184 4.48 17.28 43.30
N GLY A 185 5.12 17.28 44.47
CA GLY A 185 4.59 17.93 45.67
C GLY A 185 4.89 19.42 45.60
N VAL A 186 3.92 20.22 45.14
CA VAL A 186 3.94 21.69 45.35
C VAL A 186 3.17 21.97 46.62
N VAL A 187 3.89 22.22 47.71
CA VAL A 187 3.33 22.77 48.95
C VAL A 187 3.20 24.28 48.77
N VAL A 188 1.96 24.76 48.66
CA VAL A 188 1.64 26.19 48.75
C VAL A 188 1.41 26.51 50.23
N THR A 189 2.34 27.21 50.86
CA THR A 189 2.13 27.77 52.21
C THR A 189 1.64 29.20 52.08
N ILE A 190 0.37 29.43 52.42
CA ILE A 190 -0.20 30.77 52.60
C ILE A 190 0.10 31.17 54.05
N ARG A 191 0.85 32.26 54.25
CA ARG A 191 0.95 32.94 55.55
C ARG A 191 -0.25 33.87 55.72
N VAL A 192 -0.95 33.73 56.84
CA VAL A 192 -1.82 34.76 57.42
C VAL A 192 -1.07 35.35 58.61
#